data_AF-A0A2D6YBA6-F1
#
_entry.id   AF-A0A2D6YBA6-F1
#
_cell.length_a   1.000
_cell.length_b   1.000
_cell.length_c   1.000
_cell.angle_alpha   90.00
_cell.angle_beta   90.00
_cell.angle_gamma   90.00
#
_symmetry.space_group_name_H-M   'P 1'
#
loop_
_entity.id
_entity.type
_entity.pdbx_description
1 polymer ?
#
loop_
_entity_poly.entity_id
_entity_poly.type
_entity_poly.pdbx_seq_one_letter_code
_entity_poly.pdbx_strand_id
1 'polypeptide(L)'
;MANEKEAKLKALQLTLDKLDKAYGKGTVMRMNDEALEEVEAISSGSLSLDAALGVGGYPRGRVIEIYGPESSGKTTLTLHAIAECQKSGGIAAFIDAEHAFDRYYGQSLGVDIDELIVSQPDHGEQALEIADNLIRSGAVDIVVIDSVAALTPKSEIEGEMGDSKMGLHARLMSQALRKLTASISKTQSTVIFINQLREKIGVMFGNPETTTGGNALKFYASVRLDIRRSTQIKDSQGGINGNRTRVKVVKNKVAPPFKTVEFDILYGKGISKNGELLDLGVEEEIIQKSGSWFSYGDTKLGQGRDSVIKLFEDNLELAEEIEDKIRNTQSEKE
;
A
#
# COMPACT_ATOMS: atom_id res chain seq x y z
N MET A 1 5.83 17.26 48.67
CA MET A 1 5.57 16.44 47.47
C MET A 1 5.07 17.27 46.27
N ALA A 2 4.07 18.17 46.42
CA ALA A 2 3.63 19.04 45.31
C ALA A 2 4.76 19.98 44.79
N ASN A 3 5.53 20.58 45.71
CA ASN A 3 6.61 21.51 45.40
C ASN A 3 7.79 20.88 44.61
N GLU A 4 8.01 19.57 44.76
CA GLU A 4 9.10 18.86 44.07
C GLU A 4 8.73 18.48 42.63
N LYS A 5 7.45 18.13 42.40
CA LYS A 5 6.91 17.90 41.05
C LYS A 5 6.95 19.19 40.23
N GLU A 6 6.60 20.32 40.84
CA GLU A 6 6.61 21.63 40.20
C GLU A 6 8.03 22.08 39.82
N ALA A 7 9.01 21.88 40.70
CA ALA A 7 10.42 22.13 40.40
C ALA A 7 10.94 21.25 39.24
N LYS A 8 10.58 19.96 39.22
CA LYS A 8 10.92 19.03 38.12
C LYS A 8 10.29 19.46 36.80
N LEU A 9 9.03 19.88 36.81
CA LEU A 9 8.33 20.38 35.61
C LEU A 9 8.95 21.68 35.07
N LYS A 10 9.36 22.60 35.95
CA LYS A 10 10.04 23.83 35.54
C LYS A 10 11.41 23.57 34.92
N ALA A 11 12.19 22.64 35.50
CA ALA A 11 13.47 22.21 34.95
C ALA A 11 13.31 21.49 33.61
N LEU A 12 12.27 20.66 33.48
CA LEU A 12 11.90 20.02 32.23
C LEU A 12 11.55 21.06 31.16
N GLN A 13 10.70 22.04 31.48
CA GLN A 13 10.31 23.10 30.54
C GLN A 13 11.52 23.89 30.02
N LEU A 14 12.42 24.31 30.91
CA LEU A 14 13.66 25.01 30.52
C LEU A 14 14.55 24.16 29.61
N THR A 15 14.52 22.84 29.78
CA THR A 15 15.25 21.90 28.92
C THR A 15 14.58 21.80 27.55
N LEU A 16 13.26 21.67 27.50
CA LEU A 16 12.48 21.67 26.25
C LEU A 16 12.71 22.98 25.46
N ASP A 17 12.63 24.14 26.10
CA ASP A 17 12.86 25.44 25.45
C ASP A 17 14.30 25.58 24.90
N LYS A 18 15.29 24.98 25.59
CA LYS A 18 16.68 24.93 25.09
C LYS A 18 16.80 24.01 23.88
N LEU A 19 16.13 22.86 23.90
CA LEU A 19 16.13 21.90 22.79
C LEU A 19 15.44 22.50 21.56
N ASP A 20 14.31 23.19 21.72
CA ASP A 20 13.62 23.89 20.64
C ASP A 20 14.48 24.99 20.01
N LYS A 21 15.23 25.74 20.81
CA LYS A 21 16.18 26.75 20.30
C LYS A 21 17.37 26.15 19.57
N ALA A 22 17.86 24.99 20.03
CA ALA A 22 19.04 24.35 19.47
C ALA A 22 18.75 23.52 18.21
N TYR A 23 17.58 22.88 18.15
CA TYR A 23 17.26 21.87 17.14
C TYR A 23 16.01 22.20 16.30
N GLY A 24 15.29 23.27 16.65
CA GLY A 24 14.06 23.69 15.98
C GLY A 24 12.82 23.28 16.79
N LYS A 25 11.76 24.11 16.69
CA LYS A 25 10.47 23.86 17.35
C LYS A 25 9.91 22.49 16.96
N GLY A 26 9.46 21.74 17.95
CA GLY A 26 8.81 20.44 17.74
C GLY A 26 9.76 19.25 17.73
N THR A 27 11.04 19.46 18.05
CA THR A 27 12.03 18.36 18.15
C THR A 27 11.75 17.45 19.34
N VAL A 28 11.27 18.01 20.47
CA VAL A 28 10.88 17.26 21.66
C VAL A 28 9.57 17.81 22.19
N MET A 29 8.51 17.02 22.07
CA MET A 29 7.15 17.39 22.50
C MET A 29 6.57 16.35 23.45
N ARG A 30 5.53 16.70 24.19
CA ARG A 30 4.76 15.71 24.96
C ARG A 30 3.75 15.04 24.03
N MET A 31 3.65 13.72 24.13
CA MET A 31 2.78 12.92 23.25
C MET A 31 1.28 13.26 23.37
N ASN A 32 0.85 13.89 24.47
CA ASN A 32 -0.54 14.34 24.67
C ASN A 32 -0.79 15.79 24.20
N ASP A 33 0.25 16.53 23.78
CA ASP A 33 0.09 17.89 23.27
C ASP A 33 -0.24 17.89 21.76
N GLU A 34 -0.08 16.75 21.09
CA GLU A 34 -0.73 16.44 19.82
C GLU A 34 -2.18 15.98 20.14
N ALA A 35 -3.18 16.60 19.51
CA ALA A 35 -4.47 15.93 19.36
C ALA A 35 -4.19 14.56 18.73
N LEU A 36 -4.98 13.52 19.05
CA LEU A 36 -4.91 12.24 18.34
C LEU A 36 -5.07 12.54 16.83
N GLU A 37 -3.98 12.73 16.11
CA GLU A 37 -4.01 13.01 14.69
C GLU A 37 -4.43 11.71 14.02
N GLU A 38 -5.60 11.73 13.38
CA GLU A 38 -6.00 10.68 12.45
C GLU A 38 -4.87 10.52 11.44
N VAL A 39 -4.34 9.30 11.33
CA VAL A 39 -3.26 9.03 10.39
C VAL A 39 -3.83 9.16 8.98
N GLU A 40 -3.51 10.26 8.30
CA GLU A 40 -3.93 10.46 6.91
C GLU A 40 -3.45 9.31 6.02
N ALA A 41 -4.29 8.91 5.08
CA ALA A 41 -4.01 7.77 4.20
C ALA A 41 -4.41 8.05 2.75
N ILE A 42 -3.75 7.33 1.84
CA ILE A 42 -4.10 7.27 0.41
C ILE A 42 -4.85 5.95 0.19
N SER A 43 -6.07 5.99 -0.34
CA SER A 43 -6.83 4.78 -0.66
C SER A 43 -6.01 3.81 -1.52
N SER A 44 -6.18 2.52 -1.26
CA SER A 44 -5.58 1.47 -2.08
C SER A 44 -6.35 1.19 -3.37
N GLY A 45 -7.51 1.81 -3.56
CA GLY A 45 -8.47 1.50 -4.62
C GLY A 45 -9.28 0.22 -4.38
N SER A 46 -9.09 -0.42 -3.22
CA SER A 46 -9.86 -1.58 -2.75
C SER A 46 -10.55 -1.24 -1.44
N LEU A 47 -11.88 -1.30 -1.43
CA LEU A 47 -12.68 -0.98 -0.23
C LEU A 47 -12.36 -1.94 0.92
N SER A 48 -12.20 -3.24 0.60
CA SER A 48 -11.89 -4.24 1.60
C SER A 48 -10.48 -4.06 2.17
N LEU A 49 -9.50 -3.75 1.32
CA LEU A 49 -8.13 -3.53 1.77
C LEU A 49 -7.99 -2.27 2.62
N ASP A 50 -8.68 -1.18 2.26
CA ASP A 50 -8.67 0.07 3.04
C ASP A 50 -9.23 -0.17 4.46
N ALA A 51 -10.32 -0.93 4.57
CA ALA A 51 -10.87 -1.36 5.86
C ALA A 51 -9.92 -2.29 6.64
N ALA A 52 -9.23 -3.20 5.94
CA ALA A 52 -8.24 -4.08 6.56
C ALA A 52 -6.98 -3.34 7.02
N LEU A 53 -6.65 -2.19 6.43
CA LEU A 53 -5.56 -1.34 6.86
C LEU A 53 -5.91 -0.52 8.11
N GLY A 54 -7.21 -0.30 8.37
CA GLY A 54 -7.75 0.31 9.59
C GLY A 54 -7.54 1.81 9.71
N VAL A 55 -6.95 2.45 8.69
CA VAL A 55 -6.78 3.90 8.59
C VAL A 55 -7.30 4.43 7.25
N GLY A 56 -8.11 3.62 6.54
CA GLY A 56 -8.68 3.99 5.24
C GLY A 56 -7.72 3.94 4.05
N GLY A 57 -6.55 3.31 4.19
CA GLY A 57 -5.61 3.13 3.08
C GLY A 57 -4.14 3.05 3.50
N TYR A 58 -3.24 3.41 2.60
CA TYR A 58 -1.80 3.51 2.84
C TYR A 58 -1.46 4.76 3.63
N PRO A 59 -0.88 4.64 4.85
CA PRO A 59 -0.61 5.80 5.69
C PRO A 59 0.45 6.72 5.08
N ARG A 60 0.15 8.02 5.06
CA ARG A 60 1.05 9.09 4.62
C ARG A 60 2.31 9.17 5.49
N GLY A 61 3.41 9.60 4.87
CA GLY A 61 4.71 9.71 5.53
C GLY A 61 5.32 8.37 5.96
N ARG A 62 4.88 7.25 5.39
CA ARG A 62 5.37 5.90 5.73
C ARG A 62 5.92 5.13 4.53
N VAL A 63 6.74 4.14 4.86
CA VAL A 63 7.20 3.09 3.94
C VAL A 63 6.23 1.91 3.96
N ILE A 64 5.83 1.44 2.78
CA ILE A 64 4.98 0.28 2.56
C ILE A 64 5.76 -0.74 1.73
N GLU A 65 5.65 -2.03 2.05
CA GLU A 65 6.18 -3.11 1.21
C GLU A 65 5.03 -3.98 0.72
N ILE A 66 4.91 -4.15 -0.59
CA ILE A 66 3.95 -5.07 -1.23
C ILE A 66 4.76 -6.17 -1.88
N TYR A 67 4.58 -7.41 -1.43
CA TYR A 67 5.35 -8.54 -1.92
C TYR A 67 4.47 -9.75 -2.21
N GLY A 68 4.96 -10.63 -3.08
CA GLY A 68 4.23 -11.82 -3.48
C GLY A 68 4.82 -12.47 -4.73
N PRO A 69 4.22 -13.59 -5.18
CA PRO A 69 4.63 -14.27 -6.41
C PRO A 69 4.54 -13.37 -7.64
N GLU A 70 5.13 -13.81 -8.74
CA GLU A 70 4.88 -13.21 -10.05
C GLU A 70 3.39 -13.24 -10.41
N SER A 71 2.93 -12.24 -11.14
CA SER A 71 1.54 -12.13 -11.60
C SER A 71 0.48 -12.24 -10.48
N SER A 72 0.84 -11.88 -9.25
CA SER A 72 -0.08 -11.86 -8.12
C SER A 72 -0.92 -10.57 -8.01
N GLY A 73 -0.60 -9.54 -8.80
CA GLY A 73 -1.28 -8.25 -8.79
C GLY A 73 -0.56 -7.13 -8.03
N LYS A 74 0.73 -7.29 -7.69
CA LYS A 74 1.54 -6.26 -7.00
C LYS A 74 1.47 -4.90 -7.70
N THR A 75 1.87 -4.87 -8.97
CA THR A 75 1.88 -3.64 -9.78
C THR A 75 0.46 -3.10 -9.96
N THR A 76 -0.53 -3.95 -10.23
CA THR A 76 -1.95 -3.54 -10.29
C THR A 76 -2.40 -2.80 -9.03
N LEU A 77 -2.10 -3.33 -7.85
CA LEU A 77 -2.44 -2.71 -6.58
C LEU A 77 -1.75 -1.35 -6.41
N THR A 78 -0.50 -1.21 -6.82
CA THR A 78 0.20 0.09 -6.79
C THR A 78 -0.33 1.10 -7.80
N LEU A 79 -0.80 0.66 -8.96
CA LEU A 79 -1.38 1.54 -9.97
C LEU A 79 -2.73 2.09 -9.49
N HIS A 80 -3.53 1.29 -8.79
CA HIS A 80 -4.72 1.81 -8.11
C HIS A 80 -4.39 2.84 -7.03
N ALA A 81 -3.34 2.59 -6.22
CA ALA A 81 -2.87 3.57 -5.25
C ALA A 81 -2.45 4.90 -5.88
N ILE A 82 -1.78 4.84 -7.05
CA ILE A 82 -1.41 6.01 -7.84
C ILE A 82 -2.67 6.72 -8.38
N ALA A 83 -3.61 5.98 -8.96
CA ALA A 83 -4.84 6.54 -9.50
C ALA A 83 -5.66 7.26 -8.41
N GLU A 84 -5.81 6.68 -7.22
CA GLU A 84 -6.50 7.32 -6.09
C GLU A 84 -5.73 8.53 -5.54
N CYS A 85 -4.39 8.49 -5.54
CA CYS A 85 -3.57 9.66 -5.21
C CYS A 85 -3.81 10.81 -6.20
N GLN A 86 -3.78 10.53 -7.51
CA GLN A 86 -4.00 11.56 -8.54
C GLN A 86 -5.43 12.10 -8.52
N LYS A 87 -6.42 11.23 -8.30
CA LYS A 87 -7.83 11.60 -8.17
C LYS A 87 -8.09 12.54 -6.99
N SER A 88 -7.31 12.42 -5.90
CA SER A 88 -7.34 13.35 -4.77
C SER A 88 -6.50 14.61 -4.98
N GLY A 89 -5.95 14.82 -6.19
CA GLY A 89 -5.14 15.98 -6.56
C GLY A 89 -3.67 15.88 -6.17
N GLY A 90 -3.21 14.72 -5.71
CA GLY A 90 -1.83 14.48 -5.34
C GLY A 90 -0.92 14.12 -6.51
N ILE A 91 0.38 14.30 -6.34
CA ILE A 91 1.39 14.01 -7.35
C ILE A 91 2.01 12.64 -7.10
N ALA A 92 2.08 11.82 -8.14
CA ALA A 92 2.62 10.46 -8.08
C ALA A 92 3.91 10.32 -8.88
N ALA A 93 4.80 9.45 -8.40
CA ALA A 93 5.98 9.02 -9.13
C ALA A 93 6.13 7.49 -9.14
N PHE A 94 6.62 6.96 -10.26
CA PHE A 94 6.88 5.54 -10.47
C PHE A 94 8.33 5.33 -10.92
N ILE A 95 9.10 4.62 -10.10
CA ILE A 95 10.49 4.23 -10.38
C ILE A 95 10.45 2.79 -10.93
N ASP A 96 10.49 2.67 -12.25
CA ASP A 96 10.43 1.42 -13.00
C ASP A 96 11.84 0.85 -13.20
N ALA A 97 12.36 0.19 -12.16
CA ALA A 97 13.61 -0.54 -12.22
C ALA A 97 13.50 -1.88 -12.97
N GLU A 98 12.30 -2.45 -13.11
CA GLU A 98 12.06 -3.65 -13.93
C GLU A 98 11.94 -3.37 -15.44
N HIS A 99 11.86 -2.09 -15.85
CA HIS A 99 11.61 -1.66 -17.23
C HIS A 99 10.36 -2.32 -17.84
N ALA A 100 9.33 -2.53 -17.01
CA ALA A 100 8.15 -3.31 -17.34
C ALA A 100 6.84 -2.52 -17.21
N PHE A 101 6.92 -1.20 -16.98
CA PHE A 101 5.73 -0.37 -16.83
C PHE A 101 4.93 -0.25 -18.13
N ASP A 102 3.67 -0.72 -18.11
CA ASP A 102 2.72 -0.59 -19.22
C ASP A 102 1.81 0.63 -19.01
N ARG A 103 2.03 1.65 -19.86
CA ARG A 103 1.27 2.90 -19.85
C ARG A 103 -0.21 2.71 -20.17
N TYR A 104 -0.55 1.83 -21.11
CA TYR A 104 -1.94 1.59 -21.51
C TYR A 104 -2.70 0.89 -20.41
N TYR A 105 -2.05 -0.07 -19.74
CA TYR A 105 -2.64 -0.71 -18.57
C TYR A 105 -2.81 0.30 -17.42
N GLY A 106 -1.80 1.14 -17.12
CA GLY A 106 -1.95 2.21 -16.13
C GLY A 106 -3.15 3.11 -16.42
N GLN A 107 -3.28 3.58 -17.66
CA GLN A 107 -4.40 4.41 -18.08
C GLN A 107 -5.76 3.71 -17.92
N SER A 108 -5.84 2.41 -18.24
CA SER A 108 -7.09 1.65 -18.08
C SER A 108 -7.48 1.45 -16.61
N LEU A 109 -6.54 1.60 -15.68
CA LEU A 109 -6.77 1.59 -14.23
C LEU A 109 -7.06 2.99 -13.66
N GLY A 110 -7.12 4.03 -14.49
CA GLY A 110 -7.42 5.40 -14.08
C GLY A 110 -6.20 6.23 -13.68
N VAL A 111 -4.99 5.76 -13.97
CA VAL A 111 -3.77 6.57 -13.81
C VAL A 111 -3.75 7.66 -14.87
N ASP A 112 -3.53 8.91 -14.45
CA ASP A 112 -3.22 10.01 -15.36
C ASP A 112 -1.75 9.89 -15.79
N ILE A 113 -1.56 9.38 -17.01
CA ILE A 113 -0.23 9.10 -17.58
C ILE A 113 0.51 10.40 -17.94
N ASP A 114 -0.20 11.48 -18.24
CA ASP A 114 0.43 12.75 -18.65
C ASP A 114 1.09 13.45 -17.46
N GLU A 115 0.50 13.30 -16.26
CA GLU A 115 1.01 13.87 -15.01
C GLU A 115 1.87 12.89 -14.18
N LEU A 116 1.92 11.61 -14.55
CA LEU A 116 2.71 10.62 -13.81
C LEU A 116 4.22 10.81 -14.06
N ILE A 117 4.97 11.05 -12.99
CA ILE A 117 6.44 11.12 -13.05
C ILE A 117 7.00 9.70 -13.15
N VAL A 118 7.58 9.33 -14.29
CA VAL A 118 8.19 7.99 -14.48
C VAL A 118 9.71 8.12 -14.60
N SER A 119 10.43 7.25 -13.90
CA SER A 119 11.89 7.12 -14.02
C SER A 119 12.27 5.67 -14.29
N GLN A 120 13.14 5.45 -15.27
CA GLN A 120 13.74 4.15 -15.59
C GLN A 120 15.25 4.22 -15.32
N PRO A 121 15.68 3.91 -14.09
CA PRO A 121 17.07 4.04 -13.67
C PRO A 121 17.96 2.90 -14.21
N ASP A 122 19.24 3.20 -14.42
CA ASP A 122 20.28 2.26 -14.86
C ASP A 122 20.76 1.33 -13.73
N HIS A 123 20.70 1.78 -12.48
CA HIS A 123 21.15 1.01 -11.31
C HIS A 123 20.45 1.41 -10.00
N GLY A 124 20.57 0.56 -8.99
CA GLY A 124 19.85 0.67 -7.71
C GLY A 124 20.14 1.96 -6.93
N GLU A 125 21.40 2.41 -6.88
CA GLU A 125 21.75 3.68 -6.23
C GLU A 125 21.03 4.87 -6.90
N GLN A 126 21.04 4.93 -8.24
CA GLN A 126 20.39 6.01 -8.99
C GLN A 126 18.89 6.00 -8.75
N ALA A 127 18.24 4.83 -8.78
CA ALA A 127 16.83 4.67 -8.49
C ALA A 127 16.45 5.26 -7.11
N LEU A 128 17.23 4.91 -6.08
CA LEU A 128 17.01 5.34 -4.71
C LEU A 128 17.35 6.83 -4.50
N GLU A 129 18.34 7.37 -5.21
CA GLU A 129 18.66 8.80 -5.20
C GLU A 129 17.59 9.65 -5.88
N ILE A 130 17.03 9.18 -7.00
CA ILE A 130 15.90 9.83 -7.68
C ILE A 130 14.70 9.85 -6.74
N ALA A 131 14.32 8.72 -6.16
CA ALA A 131 13.23 8.66 -5.19
C ALA A 131 13.45 9.63 -4.01
N ASP A 132 14.65 9.64 -3.44
CA ASP A 132 15.03 10.50 -2.31
C ASP A 132 14.96 12.00 -2.65
N ASN A 133 15.31 12.39 -3.89
CA ASN A 133 15.19 13.76 -4.37
C ASN A 133 13.73 14.17 -4.61
N LEU A 134 12.92 13.29 -5.20
CA LEU A 134 11.50 13.51 -5.40
C LEU A 134 10.78 13.71 -4.06
N ILE A 135 11.04 12.83 -3.09
CA ILE A 135 10.46 12.93 -1.74
C ILE A 135 10.89 14.25 -1.08
N ARG A 136 12.19 14.58 -1.09
CA ARG A 136 12.72 15.82 -0.49
C ARG A 136 12.15 17.10 -1.08
N SER A 137 11.68 17.07 -2.32
CA SER A 137 11.04 18.24 -2.93
C SER A 137 9.79 18.68 -2.15
N GLY A 138 9.16 17.76 -1.40
CA GLY A 138 7.90 17.97 -0.71
C GLY A 138 6.69 18.06 -1.64
N ALA A 139 6.88 17.87 -2.96
CA ALA A 139 5.82 17.97 -3.95
C ALA A 139 5.15 16.62 -4.27
N VAL A 140 5.83 15.49 -4.02
CA VAL A 140 5.32 14.16 -4.39
C VAL A 140 4.63 13.49 -3.21
N ASP A 141 3.37 13.10 -3.40
CA ASP A 141 2.53 12.45 -2.39
C ASP A 141 2.74 10.95 -2.32
N ILE A 142 3.00 10.29 -3.45
CA ILE A 142 3.26 8.85 -3.52
C ILE A 142 4.42 8.52 -4.46
N VAL A 143 5.32 7.65 -4.00
CA VAL A 143 6.43 7.11 -4.81
C VAL A 143 6.36 5.59 -4.79
N VAL A 144 6.22 4.97 -5.96
CA VAL A 144 6.28 3.52 -6.13
C VAL A 144 7.64 3.13 -6.70
N ILE A 145 8.28 2.11 -6.14
CA ILE A 145 9.54 1.54 -6.65
C ILE A 145 9.29 0.09 -7.06
N ASP A 146 9.30 -0.16 -8.37
CA ASP A 146 9.07 -1.47 -9.00
C ASP A 146 10.34 -1.98 -9.69
N SER A 147 11.12 -2.88 -9.09
CA SER A 147 10.96 -3.50 -7.77
C SER A 147 12.27 -3.52 -7.02
N VAL A 148 12.22 -3.83 -5.72
CA VAL A 148 13.42 -4.03 -4.90
C VAL A 148 14.35 -5.05 -5.54
N ALA A 149 13.83 -6.12 -6.15
CA ALA A 149 14.67 -7.17 -6.73
C ALA A 149 15.53 -6.65 -7.89
N ALA A 150 15.08 -5.60 -8.58
CA ALA A 150 15.76 -4.96 -9.70
C ALA A 150 16.67 -3.79 -9.30
N LEU A 151 16.77 -3.44 -8.01
CA LEU A 151 17.69 -2.41 -7.51
C LEU A 151 19.14 -2.92 -7.46
N THR A 152 19.66 -3.34 -8.61
CA THR A 152 20.99 -3.91 -8.77
C THR A 152 22.04 -2.83 -8.54
N PRO A 153 22.94 -3.00 -7.56
CA PRO A 153 24.01 -2.03 -7.31
C PRO A 153 24.90 -1.82 -8.53
N LYS A 154 25.36 -0.58 -8.77
CA LYS A 154 26.20 -0.24 -9.93
C LYS A 154 27.39 -1.17 -10.12
N SER A 155 28.10 -1.47 -9.02
CA SER A 155 29.28 -2.34 -9.10
C SER A 155 28.95 -3.80 -9.45
N GLU A 156 27.71 -4.24 -9.25
CA GLU A 156 27.26 -5.57 -9.68
C GLU A 156 26.99 -5.58 -11.19
N ILE A 157 26.42 -4.51 -11.74
CA ILE A 157 26.18 -4.34 -13.18
C ILE A 157 27.50 -4.23 -13.96
N GLU A 158 28.48 -3.49 -13.43
CA GLU A 158 29.79 -3.33 -14.05
C GLU A 158 30.73 -4.54 -13.84
N GLY A 159 30.33 -5.50 -12.98
CA GLY A 159 31.11 -6.70 -12.68
C GLY A 159 30.93 -7.81 -13.73
N GLU A 160 31.74 -8.87 -13.61
CA GLU A 160 31.59 -10.04 -14.47
C GLU A 160 30.55 -11.02 -13.90
N MET A 161 29.87 -11.76 -14.79
CA MET A 161 28.95 -12.81 -14.37
C MET A 161 29.70 -13.88 -13.57
N GLY A 162 29.32 -14.07 -12.31
CA GLY A 162 29.97 -15.02 -11.38
C GLY A 162 30.80 -14.34 -10.29
N ASP A 163 30.99 -13.02 -10.35
CA ASP A 163 31.62 -12.26 -9.27
C ASP A 163 30.80 -12.35 -7.98
N SER A 164 31.42 -12.83 -6.90
CA SER A 164 30.76 -12.94 -5.60
C SER A 164 30.83 -11.61 -4.85
N LYS A 165 29.73 -10.86 -4.84
CA LYS A 165 29.56 -9.63 -4.04
C LYS A 165 28.47 -9.83 -2.98
N MET A 166 28.77 -10.66 -1.98
CA MET A 166 27.80 -11.04 -0.94
C MET A 166 27.22 -9.82 -0.21
N GLY A 167 25.90 -9.71 -0.21
CA GLY A 167 25.16 -8.76 0.62
C GLY A 167 25.20 -7.30 0.16
N LEU A 168 25.71 -7.02 -1.04
CA LEU A 168 25.77 -5.65 -1.57
C LEU A 168 24.38 -5.00 -1.65
N HIS A 169 23.42 -5.73 -2.21
CA HIS A 169 22.03 -5.31 -2.30
C HIS A 169 21.41 -5.01 -0.91
N ALA A 170 21.64 -5.87 0.09
CA ALA A 170 21.14 -5.64 1.45
C ALA A 170 21.74 -4.40 2.12
N ARG A 171 23.02 -4.11 1.84
CA ARG A 171 23.70 -2.91 2.34
C ARG A 171 23.16 -1.63 1.70
N LEU A 172 22.96 -1.66 0.38
CA LEU A 172 22.34 -0.56 -0.38
C LEU A 172 20.98 -0.20 0.24
N MET A 173 20.09 -1.18 0.39
CA MET A 173 18.76 -0.97 0.97
C MET A 173 18.83 -0.44 2.40
N SER A 174 19.75 -0.97 3.22
CA SER A 174 19.92 -0.52 4.61
C SER A 174 20.36 0.94 4.70
N GLN A 175 21.26 1.38 3.81
CA GLN A 175 21.73 2.76 3.75
C GLN A 175 20.64 3.69 3.22
N ALA A 176 19.97 3.30 2.13
CA ALA A 176 18.94 4.10 1.50
C ALA A 176 17.74 4.32 2.42
N LEU A 177 17.20 3.26 3.04
CA LEU A 177 16.05 3.37 3.95
C LEU A 177 16.35 4.25 5.16
N ARG A 178 17.59 4.22 5.69
CA ARG A 178 18.02 5.10 6.79
C ARG A 178 17.93 6.57 6.41
N LYS A 179 18.23 6.90 5.15
CA LYS A 179 18.19 8.27 4.62
C LYS A 179 16.76 8.69 4.24
N LEU A 180 16.05 7.81 3.55
CA LEU A 180 14.69 8.03 3.05
C LEU A 180 13.68 8.24 4.17
N THR A 181 13.71 7.43 5.23
CA THR A 181 12.66 7.43 6.27
C THR A 181 12.45 8.81 6.92
N ALA A 182 13.54 9.56 7.14
CA ALA A 182 13.45 10.91 7.69
C ALA A 182 12.79 11.90 6.70
N SER A 183 13.17 11.82 5.41
CA SER A 183 12.56 12.64 4.36
C SER A 183 11.07 12.33 4.21
N ILE A 184 10.73 11.03 4.09
CA ILE A 184 9.35 10.51 3.95
C ILE A 184 8.46 11.03 5.07
N SER A 185 8.90 10.91 6.33
CA SER A 185 8.10 11.35 7.48
C SER A 185 7.92 12.87 7.51
N LYS A 186 8.91 13.64 7.02
CA LYS A 186 8.84 15.11 7.04
C LYS A 186 7.93 15.65 5.93
N THR A 187 7.90 14.98 4.78
CA THR A 187 7.17 15.44 3.59
C THR A 187 5.79 14.79 3.46
N GLN A 188 5.46 13.86 4.36
CA GLN A 188 4.22 13.07 4.33
C GLN A 188 4.02 12.26 3.04
N SER A 189 5.10 12.03 2.27
CA SER A 189 5.06 11.19 1.08
C SER A 189 4.92 9.71 1.47
N THR A 190 4.00 8.98 0.83
CA THR A 190 3.89 7.52 0.95
C THR A 190 4.86 6.86 -0.01
N VAL A 191 5.71 5.93 0.47
CA VAL A 191 6.65 5.22 -0.41
C VAL A 191 6.34 3.73 -0.41
N ILE A 192 6.01 3.19 -1.58
CA ILE A 192 5.69 1.79 -1.77
C ILE A 192 6.84 1.10 -2.49
N PHE A 193 7.39 0.06 -1.86
CA PHE A 193 8.33 -0.86 -2.48
C PHE A 193 7.59 -2.12 -2.93
N ILE A 194 7.65 -2.42 -4.23
CA ILE A 194 7.26 -3.74 -4.74
C ILE A 194 8.43 -4.69 -4.53
N ASN A 195 8.14 -5.90 -4.07
CA ASN A 195 9.16 -6.91 -3.82
C ASN A 195 8.72 -8.29 -4.30
N GLN A 196 9.71 -9.11 -4.64
CA GLN A 196 9.51 -10.47 -5.09
C GLN A 196 9.83 -11.46 -3.97
N LEU A 197 9.20 -12.62 -4.02
CA LEU A 197 9.55 -13.75 -3.17
C LEU A 197 10.76 -14.50 -3.74
N ARG A 198 11.57 -15.04 -2.83
CA ARG A 198 12.67 -15.98 -3.06
C ARG A 198 12.61 -17.06 -1.99
N GLU A 199 13.19 -18.21 -2.25
CA GLU A 199 13.32 -19.28 -1.26
C GLU A 199 14.69 -19.24 -0.59
N LYS A 200 14.72 -19.39 0.73
CA LYS A 200 15.96 -19.59 1.48
C LYS A 200 16.40 -21.05 1.37
N ILE A 201 17.53 -21.27 0.73
CA ILE A 201 18.18 -22.58 0.66
C ILE A 201 18.52 -23.06 2.08
N GLY A 202 18.20 -24.32 2.38
CA GLY A 202 18.57 -24.98 3.65
C GLY A 202 17.54 -24.87 4.78
N VAL A 203 16.37 -24.30 4.55
CA VAL A 203 15.26 -24.31 5.53
C VAL A 203 14.48 -25.62 5.42
N MET A 204 14.64 -26.52 6.40
CA MET A 204 13.92 -27.81 6.46
C MET A 204 12.60 -27.75 7.23
N PHE A 205 12.35 -26.70 8.03
CA PHE A 205 11.14 -26.51 8.84
C PHE A 205 10.68 -25.04 8.79
N GLY A 206 9.38 -24.81 8.64
CA GLY A 206 8.77 -23.48 8.57
C GLY A 206 8.59 -22.96 7.15
N ASN A 207 8.33 -21.66 6.99
CA ASN A 207 8.17 -21.03 5.68
C ASN A 207 9.57 -20.67 5.09
N PRO A 208 9.98 -21.25 3.95
CA PRO A 208 11.25 -20.93 3.31
C PRO A 208 11.26 -19.58 2.57
N GLU A 209 10.09 -18.96 2.36
CA GLU A 209 9.97 -17.73 1.60
C GLU A 209 10.62 -16.53 2.31
N THR A 210 11.31 -15.71 1.51
CA THR A 210 11.88 -14.43 1.93
C THR A 210 11.72 -13.40 0.81
N THR A 211 11.79 -12.13 1.17
CA THR A 211 11.85 -11.02 0.22
C THR A 211 13.29 -10.63 -0.10
N THR A 212 13.51 -9.98 -1.24
CA THR A 212 14.83 -9.48 -1.68
C THR A 212 15.22 -8.19 -0.93
N GLY A 213 16.48 -7.74 -1.07
CA GLY A 213 16.96 -6.51 -0.42
C GLY A 213 17.35 -6.63 1.06
N GLY A 214 17.47 -7.86 1.58
CA GLY A 214 17.85 -8.12 2.97
C GLY A 214 16.70 -7.88 3.97
N ASN A 215 17.03 -7.55 5.22
CA ASN A 215 16.02 -7.40 6.28
C ASN A 215 15.60 -5.96 6.56
N ALA A 216 16.33 -4.95 6.04
CA ALA A 216 16.10 -3.55 6.38
C ALA A 216 14.65 -3.12 6.08
N LEU A 217 14.16 -3.38 4.88
CA LEU A 217 12.80 -3.02 4.47
C LEU A 217 11.73 -3.59 5.40
N LYS A 218 11.91 -4.83 5.89
CA LYS A 218 10.99 -5.46 6.84
C LYS A 218 10.86 -4.67 8.14
N PHE A 219 11.91 -3.99 8.60
CA PHE A 219 11.89 -3.19 9.82
C PHE A 219 11.34 -1.78 9.59
N TYR A 220 11.78 -1.12 8.50
CA TYR A 220 11.38 0.25 8.15
C TYR A 220 9.95 0.35 7.66
N ALA A 221 9.44 -0.66 6.94
CA ALA A 221 8.05 -0.68 6.48
C ALA A 221 7.08 -0.58 7.67
N SER A 222 6.13 0.35 7.60
CA SER A 222 5.03 0.47 8.56
C SER A 222 3.93 -0.53 8.25
N VAL A 223 3.67 -0.75 6.96
CA VAL A 223 2.73 -1.75 6.47
C VAL A 223 3.47 -2.71 5.54
N ARG A 224 3.16 -4.01 5.66
CA ARG A 224 3.63 -5.03 4.72
C ARG A 224 2.45 -5.88 4.26
N LEU A 225 2.32 -6.04 2.96
CA LEU A 225 1.25 -6.79 2.31
C LEU A 225 1.81 -8.01 1.59
N ASP A 226 1.28 -9.19 1.89
CA ASP A 226 1.50 -10.43 1.14
C ASP A 226 0.32 -10.64 0.19
N ILE A 227 0.54 -10.43 -1.10
CA ILE A 227 -0.47 -10.55 -2.15
C ILE A 227 -0.28 -11.81 -2.98
N ARG A 228 -1.34 -12.62 -3.10
CA ARG A 228 -1.33 -13.90 -3.81
C ARG A 228 -2.55 -14.07 -4.69
N ARG A 229 -2.31 -14.63 -5.88
CA ARG A 229 -3.37 -15.14 -6.75
C ARG A 229 -3.98 -16.41 -6.13
N SER A 230 -5.31 -16.47 -6.08
CA SER A 230 -6.08 -17.59 -5.53
C SER A 230 -6.68 -18.44 -6.66
N THR A 231 -7.85 -18.06 -7.17
CA THR A 231 -8.59 -18.79 -8.22
C THR A 231 -8.76 -17.94 -9.47
N GLN A 232 -8.87 -18.59 -10.63
CA GLN A 232 -9.17 -17.91 -11.89
C GLN A 232 -10.66 -17.59 -11.98
N ILE A 233 -10.97 -16.40 -12.48
CA ILE A 233 -12.34 -15.97 -12.79
C ILE A 233 -12.58 -16.25 -14.26
N LYS A 234 -13.66 -16.97 -14.56
CA LYS A 234 -14.07 -17.31 -15.92
C LYS A 234 -15.31 -16.52 -16.31
N ASP A 235 -15.36 -16.06 -17.55
CA ASP A 235 -16.57 -15.50 -18.14
C ASP A 235 -17.58 -16.59 -18.52
N SER A 236 -18.74 -16.17 -19.02
CA SER A 236 -19.83 -17.05 -19.47
C SER A 236 -19.46 -17.93 -20.67
N GLN A 237 -18.41 -17.60 -21.41
CA GLN A 237 -17.90 -18.38 -22.54
C GLN A 237 -16.75 -19.32 -22.13
N GLY A 238 -16.36 -19.30 -20.84
CA GLY A 238 -15.29 -20.11 -20.28
C GLY A 238 -13.88 -19.51 -20.43
N GLY A 239 -13.77 -18.31 -20.99
CA GLY A 239 -12.53 -17.54 -21.08
C GLY A 239 -12.09 -17.03 -19.70
N ILE A 240 -10.78 -16.98 -19.44
CA ILE A 240 -10.24 -16.45 -18.18
C ILE A 240 -10.26 -14.92 -18.26
N ASN A 241 -11.07 -14.28 -17.42
CA ASN A 241 -11.28 -12.82 -17.41
C ASN A 241 -10.63 -12.12 -16.21
N GLY A 242 -10.06 -12.87 -15.27
CA GLY A 242 -9.39 -12.29 -14.11
C GLY A 242 -8.99 -13.33 -13.09
N ASN A 243 -8.62 -12.87 -11.90
CA ASN A 243 -8.29 -13.73 -10.77
C ASN A 243 -8.85 -13.19 -9.46
N ARG A 244 -9.34 -14.11 -8.62
CA ARG A 244 -9.52 -13.86 -7.20
C ARG A 244 -8.14 -13.69 -6.58
N THR A 245 -7.93 -12.59 -5.88
CA THR A 245 -6.66 -12.21 -5.28
C THR A 245 -6.85 -12.07 -3.79
N ARG A 246 -5.91 -12.63 -3.02
CA ARG A 246 -5.89 -12.55 -1.56
C ARG A 246 -4.74 -11.65 -1.14
N VAL A 247 -5.02 -10.70 -0.26
CA VAL A 247 -4.01 -9.82 0.35
C VAL A 247 -4.05 -9.99 1.86
N LYS A 248 -2.90 -10.29 2.46
CA LYS A 248 -2.74 -10.38 3.91
C LYS A 248 -1.88 -9.22 4.43
N VAL A 249 -2.38 -8.52 5.44
CA VAL A 249 -1.63 -7.47 6.14
C VAL A 249 -0.68 -8.12 7.13
N VAL A 250 0.52 -8.52 6.68
CA VAL A 250 1.48 -9.24 7.53
C VAL A 250 2.21 -8.36 8.55
N LYS A 251 2.16 -7.05 8.35
CA LYS A 251 2.63 -6.04 9.31
C LYS A 251 1.79 -4.79 9.18
N ASN A 252 1.42 -4.20 10.30
CA ASN A 252 0.74 -2.92 10.38
C ASN A 252 1.22 -2.21 11.67
N LYS A 253 1.68 -0.96 11.56
CA LYS A 253 2.12 -0.12 12.69
C LYS A 253 1.12 0.98 13.03
N VAL A 254 0.04 1.12 12.26
CA VAL A 254 -0.97 2.18 12.43
C VAL A 254 -2.33 1.63 12.82
N ALA A 255 -2.59 0.34 12.56
CA ALA A 255 -3.76 -0.39 13.05
C ALA A 255 -3.41 -1.87 13.33
N PRO A 256 -4.34 -2.69 13.86
CA PRO A 256 -4.11 -4.11 14.10
C PRO A 256 -3.69 -4.87 12.82
N PRO A 257 -2.62 -5.69 12.87
CA PRO A 257 -2.17 -6.49 11.72
C PRO A 257 -2.96 -7.80 11.55
N PHE A 258 -2.59 -8.56 10.53
CA PHE A 258 -3.02 -9.94 10.22
C PHE A 258 -4.43 -10.12 9.65
N LYS A 259 -5.17 -9.02 9.43
CA LYS A 259 -6.37 -9.04 8.59
C LYS A 259 -6.01 -9.54 7.18
N THR A 260 -6.94 -10.30 6.59
CA THR A 260 -6.81 -10.86 5.24
C THR A 260 -8.06 -10.51 4.47
N VAL A 261 -7.89 -10.05 3.24
CA VAL A 261 -8.98 -9.66 2.35
C VAL A 261 -8.87 -10.41 1.03
N GLU A 262 -9.99 -10.56 0.36
CA GLU A 262 -10.05 -11.11 -0.98
C GLU A 262 -10.90 -10.24 -1.88
N PHE A 263 -10.39 -9.99 -3.08
CA PHE A 263 -11.08 -9.22 -4.11
C PHE A 263 -10.72 -9.73 -5.50
N ASP A 264 -11.51 -9.33 -6.49
CA ASP A 264 -11.33 -9.75 -7.86
C ASP A 264 -10.45 -8.75 -8.61
N ILE A 265 -9.39 -9.22 -9.27
CA ILE A 265 -8.63 -8.44 -10.24
C ILE A 265 -9.02 -8.92 -11.64
N LEU A 266 -9.73 -8.07 -12.38
CA LEU A 266 -10.16 -8.30 -13.75
C LEU A 266 -9.10 -7.81 -14.73
N TYR A 267 -8.81 -8.58 -15.78
CA TYR A 267 -7.81 -8.20 -16.77
C TYR A 267 -8.25 -6.94 -17.54
N GLY A 268 -7.33 -5.98 -17.69
CA GLY A 268 -7.59 -4.67 -18.32
C GLY A 268 -8.44 -3.70 -17.50
N LYS A 269 -9.12 -4.14 -16.43
CA LYS A 269 -9.97 -3.29 -15.57
C LYS A 269 -9.42 -3.07 -14.15
N GLY A 270 -8.58 -3.98 -13.67
CA GLY A 270 -8.01 -3.91 -12.32
C GLY A 270 -8.96 -4.46 -11.25
N ILE A 271 -8.90 -3.86 -10.06
CA ILE A 271 -9.69 -4.28 -8.89
C ILE A 271 -11.17 -3.99 -9.14
N SER A 272 -12.01 -5.00 -8.97
CA SER A 272 -13.46 -4.88 -9.13
C SER A 272 -14.11 -4.29 -7.87
N LYS A 273 -14.23 -2.96 -7.83
CA LYS A 273 -14.89 -2.24 -6.71
C LYS A 273 -16.31 -2.74 -6.46
N ASN A 274 -17.12 -2.91 -7.51
CA ASN A 274 -18.50 -3.41 -7.39
C ASN A 274 -18.56 -4.87 -6.92
N GLY A 275 -17.55 -5.67 -7.28
CA GLY A 275 -17.41 -7.03 -6.77
C GLY A 275 -17.13 -7.05 -5.26
N GLU A 276 -16.26 -6.16 -4.77
CA GLU A 276 -15.99 -5.99 -3.35
C GLU A 276 -17.21 -5.46 -2.60
N LEU A 277 -17.90 -4.47 -3.16
CA LEU A 277 -19.12 -3.90 -2.59
C LEU A 277 -20.17 -4.98 -2.31
N LEU A 278 -20.37 -5.88 -3.27
CA LEU A 278 -21.27 -7.01 -3.11
C LEU A 278 -20.80 -7.99 -2.03
N ASP A 279 -19.52 -8.35 -2.03
CA ASP A 279 -18.96 -9.30 -1.07
C ASP A 279 -19.08 -8.75 0.37
N LEU A 280 -18.69 -7.49 0.57
CA LEU A 280 -18.79 -6.80 1.86
C LEU A 280 -20.25 -6.60 2.28
N GLY A 281 -21.13 -6.21 1.35
CA GLY A 281 -22.56 -6.07 1.64
C GLY A 281 -23.19 -7.37 2.13
N VAL A 282 -22.75 -8.53 1.60
CA VAL A 282 -23.19 -9.85 2.07
C VAL A 282 -22.57 -10.21 3.42
N GLU A 283 -21.28 -9.94 3.62
CA GLU A 283 -20.58 -10.20 4.88
C GLU A 283 -21.16 -9.38 6.05
N GLU A 284 -21.53 -8.13 5.79
CA GLU A 284 -22.14 -7.21 6.75
C GLU A 284 -23.66 -7.37 6.88
N GLU A 285 -24.25 -8.40 6.25
CA GLU A 285 -25.69 -8.71 6.25
C GLU A 285 -26.61 -7.59 5.70
N ILE A 286 -26.04 -6.58 5.03
CA ILE A 286 -26.76 -5.51 4.33
C ILE A 286 -27.45 -6.06 3.08
N ILE A 287 -26.77 -6.96 2.36
CA ILE A 287 -27.28 -7.68 1.19
C ILE A 287 -27.56 -9.13 1.59
N GLN A 288 -28.80 -9.56 1.43
CA GLN A 288 -29.25 -10.91 1.75
C GLN A 288 -29.01 -11.86 0.57
N LYS A 289 -28.30 -12.97 0.81
CA LYS A 289 -28.03 -14.01 -0.20
C LYS A 289 -28.85 -15.26 0.07
N SER A 290 -29.79 -15.58 -0.82
CA SER A 290 -30.60 -16.81 -0.80
C SER A 290 -30.27 -17.71 -1.98
N GLY A 291 -29.36 -18.66 -1.76
CA GLY A 291 -28.84 -19.53 -2.83
C GLY A 291 -28.05 -18.73 -3.85
N SER A 292 -28.59 -18.60 -5.08
CA SER A 292 -28.00 -17.77 -6.14
C SER A 292 -28.60 -16.37 -6.24
N TRP A 293 -29.60 -16.03 -5.43
CA TRP A 293 -30.28 -14.73 -5.47
C TRP A 293 -29.73 -13.77 -4.42
N PHE A 294 -29.63 -12.50 -4.79
CA PHE A 294 -29.24 -11.39 -3.92
C PHE A 294 -30.40 -10.40 -3.78
N SER A 295 -30.63 -9.92 -2.56
CA SER A 295 -31.68 -8.95 -2.24
C SER A 295 -31.16 -7.87 -1.30
N TYR A 296 -31.71 -6.68 -1.40
CA TYR A 296 -31.42 -5.53 -0.55
C TYR A 296 -32.73 -4.97 0.00
N GLY A 297 -32.90 -5.08 1.32
CA GLY A 297 -34.22 -4.93 1.94
C GLY A 297 -35.24 -5.88 1.30
N ASP A 298 -36.37 -5.35 0.86
CA ASP A 298 -37.42 -6.09 0.15
C ASP A 298 -37.19 -6.19 -1.38
N THR A 299 -36.14 -5.56 -1.90
CA THR A 299 -35.88 -5.48 -3.35
C THR A 299 -34.93 -6.59 -3.79
N LYS A 300 -35.31 -7.32 -4.85
CA LYS A 300 -34.41 -8.30 -5.49
C LYS A 300 -33.39 -7.58 -6.38
N LEU A 301 -32.11 -7.75 -6.09
CA LEU A 301 -31.01 -7.17 -6.89
C LEU A 301 -30.76 -8.01 -8.15
N GLY A 302 -30.74 -9.33 -8.03
CA GLY A 302 -30.48 -10.20 -9.18
C GLY A 302 -30.12 -11.64 -8.81
N GLN A 303 -30.01 -12.48 -9.83
CA GLN A 303 -29.53 -13.85 -9.72
C GLN A 303 -28.08 -13.93 -10.24
N GLY A 304 -27.18 -14.43 -9.39
CA GLY A 304 -25.76 -14.55 -9.69
C GLY A 304 -24.97 -13.25 -9.47
N ARG A 305 -23.67 -13.39 -9.22
CA ARG A 305 -22.75 -12.29 -8.88
C ARG A 305 -22.67 -11.26 -10.02
N ASP A 306 -22.48 -11.73 -11.26
CA ASP A 306 -22.29 -10.86 -12.42
C ASP A 306 -23.50 -9.97 -12.71
N SER A 307 -24.72 -10.48 -12.46
CA SER A 307 -25.96 -9.72 -12.66
C SER A 307 -26.05 -8.53 -11.70
N VAL A 308 -25.67 -8.75 -10.44
CA VAL A 308 -25.67 -7.69 -9.41
C VAL A 308 -24.54 -6.71 -9.61
N ILE A 309 -23.35 -7.16 -10.02
CA ILE A 309 -22.24 -6.27 -10.38
C ILE A 309 -22.68 -5.33 -11.51
N LYS A 310 -23.34 -5.86 -12.54
CA LYS A 310 -23.87 -5.05 -13.64
C LYS A 310 -24.92 -4.05 -13.16
N LEU A 311 -25.79 -4.45 -12.23
CA LEU A 311 -26.75 -3.52 -11.62
C LEU A 311 -26.05 -2.35 -10.91
N PHE A 312 -24.94 -2.60 -10.19
CA PHE A 312 -24.16 -1.54 -9.56
C PHE A 312 -23.42 -0.65 -10.58
N GLU A 313 -23.00 -1.20 -11.71
CA GLU A 313 -22.45 -0.40 -12.83
C GLU A 313 -23.53 0.50 -13.46
N ASP A 314 -24.75 -0.01 -13.61
CA ASP A 314 -25.87 0.71 -14.25
C ASP A 314 -26.58 1.69 -13.29
N ASN A 315 -26.45 1.50 -11.96
CA ASN A 315 -27.09 2.31 -10.92
C ASN A 315 -26.08 2.73 -9.83
N LEU A 316 -25.40 3.84 -10.08
CA LEU A 316 -24.40 4.40 -9.18
C LEU A 316 -24.99 4.87 -7.84
N GLU A 317 -26.21 5.42 -7.83
CA GLU A 317 -26.87 5.88 -6.59
C GLU A 317 -27.06 4.73 -5.61
N LEU A 318 -27.50 3.56 -6.10
CA LEU A 318 -27.63 2.36 -5.27
C LEU A 318 -26.28 1.85 -4.76
N ALA A 319 -25.25 1.88 -5.62
CA ALA A 319 -23.92 1.44 -5.23
C ALA A 319 -23.33 2.33 -4.12
N GLU A 320 -23.49 3.65 -4.24
CA GLU A 320 -23.07 4.62 -3.22
C GLU A 320 -23.85 4.45 -1.91
N GLU A 321 -25.18 4.27 -1.97
CA GLU A 321 -25.98 4.03 -0.76
C GLU A 321 -25.51 2.79 0.02
N ILE A 322 -25.23 1.69 -0.69
CA ILE A 322 -24.73 0.46 -0.08
C ILE A 322 -23.31 0.67 0.47
N GLU A 323 -22.45 1.38 -0.25
CA GLU A 323 -21.08 1.68 0.20
C GLU A 323 -21.09 2.48 1.50
N ASP A 324 -21.92 3.52 1.59
CA ASP A 324 -22.07 4.35 2.79
C ASP A 324 -22.57 3.54 3.98
N LYS A 325 -23.54 2.63 3.77
CA LYS A 325 -24.02 1.73 4.83
C LYS A 325 -22.91 0.80 5.32
N ILE A 326 -22.11 0.23 4.41
CA ILE A 326 -20.96 -0.61 4.79
C ILE A 326 -19.95 0.18 5.62
N ARG A 327 -19.57 1.39 5.17
CA ARG A 327 -18.62 2.26 5.89
C ARG A 327 -19.11 2.62 7.29
N ASN A 328 -20.40 2.94 7.43
CA ASN A 328 -21.00 3.25 8.74
C ASN A 328 -20.99 2.04 9.67
N THR A 329 -21.40 0.85 9.20
CA THR A 329 -21.38 -0.38 10.00
C THR A 329 -19.98 -0.75 10.47
N GLN A 330 -18.96 -0.54 9.63
CA GLN A 330 -17.56 -0.80 10.02
C GLN A 330 -17.05 0.20 11.06
N SER A 331 -17.44 1.47 10.94
CA SER A 331 -17.07 2.51 11.92
C SER A 331 -17.69 2.27 13.30
N GLU A 332 -18.88 1.66 13.37
CA GLU A 332 -19.55 1.31 14.63
C GLU A 332 -18.92 0.10 15.34
N LYS A 333 -18.13 -0.72 14.62
CA LYS A 333 -17.47 -1.92 15.16
C LYS A 333 -16.08 -1.65 15.74
N GLU A 334 -15.50 -0.47 15.48
CA GLU A 334 -14.20 -0.02 15.97
C GLU A 334 -14.30 0.72 17.31
#